data_AF-A0A542E6P3-F1
#
_entry.id   AF-A0A542E6P3-F1
#
_cell.length_a   1.000
_cell.length_b   1.000
_cell.length_c   1.000
_cell.angle_alpha   90.00
_cell.angle_beta   90.00
_cell.angle_gamma   90.00
#
_symmetry.space_group_name_H-M   'P 1'
#
loop_
_entity.id
_entity.type
_entity.pdbx_description
1 polymer ?
#
loop_
_entity_poly.entity_id
_entity_poly.type
_entity_poly.pdbx_seq_one_letter_code
_entity_poly.pdbx_strand_id
1 'polypeptide(L)'
;MPTTSAASGTWATTARLLRRAGFGATGAEVDAADRLGAGAWLEQALRADPAADPAARSTPPPSIAPLQRAGKGATREQRQAVNRTVAASRKQLLGWWLQRMATTGQPLTEKLTFGWHDHFATDVHKVRDARLMLAQNATLRRLGRGSFTDLARALAVDPAMLVWLDGRLSTAKAPNENLAREFMELFALGHGNGYTEQDVREGARALTGWTVDGTSARFVARRHDDGSKTVLGRTGDLDTDGYVDAVLAAPASAGFVATRWWQRLVSPTPPGADRLAALTAAYGPRRDLTALFRGLLTTVLDDPSVAGTLVVTPVEWTVGAVRALRVPLGGEEGAKHLALVTSTLNQLGQVPFSPPNVSGWPSGQAWLSTAAAQNRLEAATRLAAAGDLDAVASAPQASRVDAVAHLLAIPTLTDRTVVGLRAVASDPRRLVAAALVSPEYLTA
;
A
#
# COMPACT_ATOMS: atom_id res chain seq x y z
N MET A 1 -17.20 -35.90 15.77
CA MET A 1 -17.59 -35.66 14.36
C MET A 1 -16.75 -34.51 13.82
N PRO A 2 -15.93 -34.71 12.77
CA PRO A 2 -15.28 -33.60 12.12
C PRO A 2 -16.26 -33.04 11.06
N THR A 3 -16.98 -31.98 11.41
CA THR A 3 -17.74 -31.19 10.43
C THR A 3 -17.32 -29.74 10.60
N THR A 4 -16.09 -29.46 10.21
CA THR A 4 -15.76 -28.20 9.55
C THR A 4 -15.89 -28.53 8.08
N SER A 5 -16.85 -27.92 7.37
CA SER A 5 -16.88 -28.02 5.91
C SER A 5 -15.60 -27.37 5.41
N ALA A 6 -14.58 -28.17 5.09
CA ALA A 6 -13.41 -27.65 4.38
C ALA A 6 -13.93 -26.94 3.13
N ALA A 7 -13.56 -25.67 2.96
CA ALA A 7 -13.85 -24.97 1.72
C ALA A 7 -13.30 -25.82 0.55
N SER A 8 -13.97 -25.81 -0.60
CA SER A 8 -13.42 -26.52 -1.77
C SER A 8 -11.99 -26.05 -2.03
N GLY A 9 -11.15 -26.93 -2.58
CA GLY A 9 -9.75 -26.56 -2.91
C GLY A 9 -9.66 -25.32 -3.82
N THR A 10 -10.69 -25.09 -4.65
CA THR A 10 -10.82 -23.89 -5.48
C THR A 10 -11.15 -22.66 -4.65
N TRP A 11 -12.11 -22.73 -3.74
CA TRP A 11 -12.49 -21.60 -2.88
C TRP A 11 -11.33 -21.13 -2.01
N ALA A 12 -10.58 -22.06 -1.39
CA ALA A 12 -9.43 -21.71 -0.57
C ALA A 12 -8.33 -20.99 -1.38
N THR A 13 -8.12 -21.41 -2.63
CA THR A 13 -7.18 -20.79 -3.57
C THR A 13 -7.65 -19.41 -4.01
N THR A 14 -8.94 -19.27 -4.34
CA THR A 14 -9.58 -17.99 -4.66
C THR A 14 -9.51 -17.02 -3.48
N ALA A 15 -9.81 -17.47 -2.26
CA ALA A 15 -9.71 -16.66 -1.04
C ALA A 15 -8.30 -16.12 -0.80
N ARG A 16 -7.28 -16.98 -0.98
CA ARG A 16 -5.87 -16.57 -0.89
C ARG A 16 -5.55 -15.47 -1.90
N LEU A 17 -5.93 -15.63 -3.17
CA LEU A 17 -5.73 -14.60 -4.19
C LEU A 17 -6.38 -13.27 -3.80
N LEU A 18 -7.66 -13.27 -3.42
CA LEU A 18 -8.39 -12.04 -3.11
C LEU A 18 -7.78 -11.33 -1.89
N ARG A 19 -7.36 -12.07 -0.86
CA ARG A 19 -6.67 -11.52 0.32
C ARG A 19 -5.32 -10.90 -0.04
N ARG A 20 -4.58 -11.47 -1.00
CA ARG A 20 -3.32 -10.89 -1.54
C ARG A 20 -3.58 -9.65 -2.38
N ALA A 21 -4.61 -9.70 -3.21
CA ALA A 21 -4.96 -8.67 -4.17
C ALA A 21 -5.75 -7.51 -3.53
N GLY A 22 -6.01 -7.52 -2.23
CA GLY A 22 -6.81 -6.50 -1.56
C GLY A 22 -6.40 -6.23 -0.13
N PHE A 23 -7.31 -5.59 0.60
CA PHE A 23 -7.24 -5.41 2.05
C PHE A 23 -8.17 -6.44 2.70
N GLY A 24 -7.82 -7.73 2.58
CA GLY A 24 -8.72 -8.83 2.94
C GLY A 24 -9.78 -9.12 1.86
N ALA A 25 -10.75 -9.96 2.21
CA ALA A 25 -11.88 -10.35 1.37
C ALA A 25 -13.05 -10.79 2.23
N THR A 26 -14.24 -10.86 1.64
CA THR A 26 -15.44 -11.45 2.24
C THR A 26 -15.77 -12.76 1.56
N GLY A 27 -16.43 -13.69 2.25
CA GLY A 27 -16.84 -14.95 1.66
C GLY A 27 -17.71 -14.77 0.43
N ALA A 28 -18.58 -13.76 0.41
CA ALA A 28 -19.40 -13.43 -0.76
C ALA A 28 -18.56 -12.98 -1.98
N GLU A 29 -17.48 -12.21 -1.77
CA GLU A 29 -16.54 -11.85 -2.83
C GLU A 29 -15.79 -13.09 -3.35
N VAL A 30 -15.38 -14.00 -2.44
CA VAL A 30 -14.73 -15.25 -2.83
C VAL A 30 -15.69 -16.14 -3.61
N ASP A 31 -16.93 -16.32 -3.16
CA ASP A 31 -17.95 -17.10 -3.85
C ASP A 31 -18.21 -16.55 -5.27
N ALA A 32 -18.24 -15.23 -5.42
CA ALA A 32 -18.41 -14.59 -6.73
C ALA A 32 -17.20 -14.81 -7.64
N ALA A 33 -15.98 -14.67 -7.11
CA ALA A 33 -14.75 -14.90 -7.86
C ALA A 33 -14.54 -16.38 -8.21
N ASP A 34 -14.93 -17.31 -7.33
CA ASP A 34 -14.83 -18.75 -7.55
C ASP A 34 -15.79 -19.20 -8.66
N ARG A 35 -17.04 -18.68 -8.67
CA ARG A 35 -17.99 -18.90 -9.78
C ARG A 35 -17.51 -18.35 -11.12
N LEU A 36 -16.80 -17.22 -11.12
CA LEU A 36 -16.20 -16.64 -12.32
C LEU A 36 -14.95 -17.41 -12.78
N GLY A 37 -14.26 -18.06 -11.84
CA GLY A 37 -12.92 -18.62 -12.00
C GLY A 37 -11.84 -17.60 -11.61
N ALA A 38 -10.95 -17.99 -10.69
CA ALA A 38 -9.97 -17.07 -10.11
C ALA A 38 -9.01 -16.42 -11.13
N GLY A 39 -8.62 -17.15 -12.18
CA GLY A 39 -7.81 -16.60 -13.27
C GLY A 39 -8.56 -15.54 -14.10
N ALA A 40 -9.86 -15.77 -14.37
CA ALA A 40 -10.70 -14.79 -15.06
C ALA A 40 -10.94 -13.56 -14.19
N TRP A 41 -11.15 -13.74 -12.89
CA TRP A 41 -11.22 -12.64 -11.92
C TRP A 41 -9.93 -11.81 -11.91
N LEU A 42 -8.76 -12.46 -11.90
CA LEU A 42 -7.46 -11.77 -11.93
C LEU A 42 -7.31 -10.90 -13.18
N GLU A 43 -7.62 -11.43 -14.37
CA GLU A 43 -7.56 -10.65 -15.61
C GLU A 43 -8.55 -9.47 -15.60
N GLN A 44 -9.75 -9.64 -15.05
CA GLN A 44 -10.70 -8.54 -14.88
C GLN A 44 -10.15 -7.48 -13.92
N ALA A 45 -9.59 -7.87 -12.77
CA ALA A 45 -9.03 -6.96 -11.79
C ALA A 45 -7.83 -6.16 -12.33
N LEU A 46 -6.97 -6.79 -13.14
CA LEU A 46 -5.82 -6.14 -13.77
C LEU A 46 -6.24 -5.12 -14.85
N ARG A 47 -7.34 -5.38 -15.58
CA ARG A 47 -7.84 -4.51 -16.66
C ARG A 47 -8.85 -3.46 -16.18
N ALA A 48 -9.30 -3.54 -14.93
CA ALA A 48 -10.34 -2.67 -14.42
C ALA A 48 -9.89 -1.19 -14.44
N ASP A 49 -10.77 -0.31 -14.91
CA ASP A 49 -10.56 1.14 -14.86
C ASP A 49 -10.85 1.67 -13.43
N PRO A 50 -9.85 2.25 -12.73
CA PRO A 50 -10.03 2.84 -11.40
C PRO A 50 -11.08 3.94 -11.33
N ALA A 51 -11.31 4.66 -12.44
CA ALA A 51 -12.29 5.73 -12.50
C ALA A 51 -13.73 5.19 -12.60
N ALA A 52 -13.90 3.96 -13.08
CA ALA A 52 -15.20 3.30 -13.20
C ALA A 52 -15.70 2.72 -11.86
N ASP A 53 -14.83 2.56 -10.86
CA ASP A 53 -15.18 2.04 -9.52
C ASP A 53 -16.31 2.88 -8.87
N PRO A 54 -17.48 2.29 -8.55
CA PRO A 54 -18.55 2.99 -7.85
C PRO A 54 -18.10 3.69 -6.57
N ALA A 55 -17.12 3.11 -5.85
CA ALA A 55 -16.57 3.72 -4.66
C ALA A 55 -15.84 5.03 -4.96
N ALA A 56 -15.25 5.18 -6.15
CA ALA A 56 -14.62 6.43 -6.55
C ALA A 56 -15.63 7.58 -6.67
N ARG A 57 -16.89 7.26 -7.01
CA ARG A 57 -17.98 8.23 -7.05
C ARG A 57 -18.53 8.55 -5.65
N SER A 58 -18.64 7.55 -4.78
CA SER A 58 -19.16 7.74 -3.41
C SER A 58 -18.12 8.30 -2.43
N THR A 59 -16.83 8.23 -2.76
CA THR A 59 -15.70 8.76 -1.98
C THR A 59 -14.78 9.64 -2.84
N PRO A 60 -15.28 10.79 -3.34
CA PRO A 60 -14.48 11.66 -4.21
C PRO A 60 -13.26 12.20 -3.45
N PRO A 61 -12.13 12.48 -4.14
CA PRO A 61 -10.98 13.14 -3.55
C PRO A 61 -11.38 14.41 -2.78
N PRO A 62 -10.80 14.66 -1.59
CA PRO A 62 -11.18 15.80 -0.77
C PRO A 62 -10.71 17.11 -1.42
N SER A 63 -11.54 18.15 -1.36
CA SER A 63 -11.08 19.51 -1.58
C SER A 63 -10.30 19.98 -0.35
N ILE A 64 -9.01 20.24 -0.53
CA ILE A 64 -8.09 20.66 0.53
C ILE A 64 -7.66 22.10 0.24
N ALA A 65 -7.86 22.98 1.22
CA ALA A 65 -7.47 24.37 1.10
C ALA A 65 -5.95 24.53 0.95
N PRO A 66 -5.47 25.56 0.21
CA PRO A 66 -4.05 25.82 0.09
C PRO A 66 -3.34 25.97 1.44
N LEU A 67 -2.13 25.41 1.53
CA LEU A 67 -1.31 25.54 2.73
C LEU A 67 -0.97 27.02 2.98
N GLN A 68 -1.54 27.58 4.05
CA GLN A 68 -1.14 28.88 4.55
C GLN A 68 0.15 28.77 5.35
N ARG A 69 1.13 29.64 5.07
CA ARG A 69 2.38 29.71 5.83
C ARG A 69 2.32 30.87 6.80
N ALA A 70 2.74 30.63 8.03
CA ALA A 70 2.95 31.71 8.99
C ALA A 70 4.07 32.63 8.50
N GLY A 71 3.80 33.93 8.43
CA GLY A 71 4.79 34.93 8.01
C GLY A 71 5.93 35.09 9.01
N LYS A 72 7.01 35.75 8.57
CA LYS A 72 8.07 36.21 9.48
C LYS A 72 7.44 37.16 10.50
N GLY A 73 7.60 36.88 11.80
CA GLY A 73 6.98 37.66 12.89
C GLY A 73 5.59 37.17 13.34
N ALA A 74 5.05 36.08 12.78
CA ALA A 74 3.75 35.55 13.22
C ALA A 74 3.76 35.17 14.71
N THR A 75 2.67 35.50 15.42
CA THR A 75 2.50 35.18 16.85
C THR A 75 2.40 33.68 17.09
N ARG A 76 2.50 33.26 18.35
CA ARG A 76 2.32 31.85 18.74
C ARG A 76 0.94 31.33 18.33
N GLU A 77 -0.09 32.14 18.52
CA GLU A 77 -1.50 31.84 18.24
C GLU A 77 -1.71 31.66 16.73
N GLN A 78 -1.12 32.54 15.91
CA GLN A 78 -1.17 32.42 14.45
C GLN A 78 -0.48 31.15 13.95
N ARG A 79 0.69 30.80 14.51
CA ARG A 79 1.39 29.54 14.18
C ARG A 79 0.58 28.32 14.59
N GLN A 80 -0.06 28.36 15.76
CA GLN A 80 -0.95 27.29 16.22
C GLN A 80 -2.19 27.16 15.34
N ALA A 81 -2.78 28.26 14.87
CA ALA A 81 -3.89 28.24 13.93
C ALA A 81 -3.49 27.55 12.60
N VAL A 82 -2.34 27.91 12.03
CA VAL A 82 -1.81 27.23 10.82
C VAL A 82 -1.60 25.73 11.08
N ASN A 83 -1.00 25.35 12.21
CA ASN A 83 -0.77 23.94 12.54
C ASN A 83 -2.08 23.16 12.72
N ARG A 84 -3.14 23.78 13.26
CA ARG A 84 -4.48 23.18 13.33
C ARG A 84 -5.06 22.93 11.94
N THR A 85 -4.92 23.88 11.02
CA THR A 85 -5.37 23.72 9.62
C THR A 85 -4.61 22.60 8.90
N VAL A 86 -3.29 22.51 9.11
CA VAL A 86 -2.46 21.42 8.58
C VAL A 86 -2.91 20.06 9.14
N ALA A 87 -3.11 19.96 10.45
CA ALA A 87 -3.57 18.73 11.09
C ALA A 87 -4.96 18.31 10.59
N ALA A 88 -5.88 19.26 10.42
CA ALA A 88 -7.21 19.02 9.87
C ALA A 88 -7.15 18.49 8.43
N SER A 89 -6.31 19.10 7.57
CA SER A 89 -6.13 18.68 6.18
C SER A 89 -5.53 17.27 6.07
N ARG A 90 -4.57 16.93 6.95
CA ARG A 90 -4.00 15.58 7.05
C ARG A 90 -5.04 14.56 7.47
N LYS A 91 -5.85 14.88 8.49
CA LYS A 91 -6.94 14.01 8.96
C LYS A 91 -7.97 13.78 7.86
N GLN A 92 -8.33 14.82 7.11
CA GLN A 92 -9.25 14.72 5.97
C GLN A 92 -8.68 13.81 4.86
N LEU A 93 -7.40 13.98 4.51
CA LEU A 93 -6.73 13.14 3.51
C LEU A 93 -6.65 11.66 3.92
N LEU A 94 -6.20 11.40 5.15
CA LEU A 94 -6.13 10.04 5.70
C LEU A 94 -7.52 9.40 5.75
N GLY A 95 -8.51 10.14 6.26
CA GLY A 95 -9.88 9.68 6.38
C GLY A 95 -10.50 9.28 5.04
N TRP A 96 -10.30 10.13 4.03
CA TRP A 96 -10.74 9.84 2.67
C TRP A 96 -10.13 8.55 2.13
N TRP A 97 -8.81 8.36 2.24
CA TRP A 97 -8.19 7.18 1.63
C TRP A 97 -8.59 5.89 2.34
N LEU A 98 -8.67 5.90 3.68
CA LEU A 98 -9.17 4.76 4.45
C LEU A 98 -10.62 4.41 4.07
N GLN A 99 -11.49 5.40 3.93
CA GLN A 99 -12.86 5.19 3.48
C GLN A 99 -12.88 4.58 2.07
N ARG A 100 -12.06 5.09 1.15
CA ARG A 100 -11.95 4.57 -0.22
C ARG A 100 -11.45 3.12 -0.26
N MET A 101 -10.42 2.77 0.53
CA MET A 101 -9.94 1.39 0.65
C MET A 101 -11.02 0.45 1.23
N ALA A 102 -11.85 0.96 2.14
CA ALA A 102 -12.92 0.20 2.76
C ALA A 102 -14.16 0.03 1.85
N THR A 103 -14.39 0.91 0.88
CA THR A 103 -15.60 0.86 0.04
C THR A 103 -15.35 0.42 -1.40
N THR A 104 -14.09 0.40 -1.87
CA THR A 104 -13.73 0.03 -3.25
C THR A 104 -14.26 -1.33 -3.67
N GLY A 105 -14.86 -1.38 -4.86
CA GLY A 105 -15.19 -2.62 -5.57
C GLY A 105 -14.01 -3.17 -6.39
N GLN A 106 -12.90 -2.44 -6.46
CA GLN A 106 -11.68 -2.80 -7.18
C GLN A 106 -10.46 -2.78 -6.23
N PRO A 107 -10.40 -3.68 -5.24
CA PRO A 107 -9.42 -3.62 -4.16
C PRO A 107 -7.96 -3.69 -4.65
N LEU A 108 -7.68 -4.34 -5.78
CA LEU A 108 -6.34 -4.42 -6.37
C LEU A 108 -5.74 -3.05 -6.68
N THR A 109 -6.55 -2.12 -7.20
CA THR A 109 -6.07 -0.77 -7.51
C THR A 109 -5.57 -0.06 -6.25
N GLU A 110 -6.33 -0.08 -5.17
CA GLU A 110 -5.92 0.58 -3.91
C GLU A 110 -4.80 -0.18 -3.20
N LYS A 111 -4.77 -1.51 -3.29
CA LYS A 111 -3.69 -2.35 -2.78
C LYS A 111 -2.35 -2.01 -3.42
N LEU A 112 -2.32 -1.89 -4.75
CA LEU A 112 -1.13 -1.50 -5.49
C LEU A 112 -0.75 -0.04 -5.23
N THR A 113 -1.73 0.87 -5.17
CA THR A 113 -1.49 2.28 -4.82
C THR A 113 -0.83 2.40 -3.44
N PHE A 114 -1.31 1.65 -2.45
CA PHE A 114 -0.71 1.63 -1.11
C PHE A 114 0.69 1.01 -1.12
N GLY A 115 0.90 -0.04 -1.91
CA GLY A 115 2.22 -0.63 -2.07
C GLY A 115 3.23 0.32 -2.72
N TRP A 116 2.82 1.09 -3.71
CA TRP A 116 3.67 2.13 -4.30
C TRP A 116 3.91 3.32 -3.37
N HIS A 117 2.93 3.68 -2.53
CA HIS A 117 3.11 4.70 -1.49
C HIS A 117 4.15 4.28 -0.44
N ASP A 118 4.25 2.98 -0.15
CA ASP A 118 5.30 2.43 0.70
C ASP A 118 6.65 2.26 -0.03
N HIS A 119 6.63 1.95 -1.34
CA HIS A 119 7.84 1.87 -2.16
C HIS A 119 8.50 3.23 -2.36
N PHE A 120 7.73 4.24 -2.76
CA PHE A 120 8.15 5.64 -2.88
C PHE A 120 7.79 6.43 -1.62
N ALA A 121 8.26 5.94 -0.47
CA ALA A 121 7.87 6.43 0.84
C ALA A 121 8.05 7.95 0.96
N THR A 122 6.94 8.65 1.22
CA THR A 122 6.87 10.10 1.35
C THR A 122 6.06 10.46 2.59
N ASP A 123 6.64 11.26 3.49
CA ASP A 123 6.01 11.61 4.77
C ASP A 123 5.32 12.98 4.74
N VAL A 124 4.01 12.96 5.01
CA VAL A 124 3.15 14.15 5.11
C VAL A 124 3.56 15.07 6.27
N HIS A 125 4.28 14.59 7.28
CA HIS A 125 4.77 15.42 8.37
C HIS A 125 5.85 16.41 7.90
N LYS A 126 6.85 15.96 7.13
CA LYS A 126 7.83 16.83 6.47
C LYS A 126 7.22 17.60 5.28
N VAL A 127 6.36 16.98 4.48
CA VAL A 127 5.73 17.65 3.31
C VAL A 127 4.78 18.78 3.72
N ARG A 128 4.05 18.60 4.82
CA ARG A 128 3.06 19.51 5.42
C ARG A 128 1.83 19.85 4.56
N ASP A 129 1.95 19.90 3.24
CA ASP A 129 0.84 20.19 2.34
C ASP A 129 0.16 18.90 1.85
N ALA A 130 -1.04 18.62 2.39
CA ALA A 130 -1.81 17.44 2.05
C ALA A 130 -2.25 17.38 0.57
N ARG A 131 -2.25 18.51 -0.15
CA ARG A 131 -2.54 18.54 -1.60
C ARG A 131 -1.46 17.86 -2.40
N LEU A 132 -0.19 17.98 -1.99
CA LEU A 132 0.93 17.31 -2.66
C LEU A 132 0.84 15.80 -2.49
N MET A 133 0.53 15.34 -1.27
CA MET A 133 0.31 13.92 -0.98
C MET A 133 -0.89 13.36 -1.75
N LEU A 134 -1.97 14.13 -1.87
CA LEU A 134 -3.13 13.75 -2.68
C LEU A 134 -2.78 13.60 -4.17
N ALA A 135 -2.01 14.55 -4.71
CA ALA A 135 -1.54 14.49 -6.10
C ALA A 135 -0.61 13.29 -6.34
N GLN A 136 0.34 13.05 -5.44
CA GLN A 136 1.22 11.87 -5.49
C GLN A 136 0.39 10.57 -5.45
N ASN A 137 -0.58 10.46 -4.54
CA ASN A 137 -1.49 9.32 -4.46
C ASN A 137 -2.26 9.08 -5.77
N ALA A 138 -2.73 10.15 -6.42
CA ALA A 138 -3.39 10.06 -7.73
C ALA A 138 -2.42 9.58 -8.83
N THR A 139 -1.17 10.07 -8.83
CA THR A 139 -0.11 9.60 -9.74
C THR A 139 0.19 8.12 -9.55
N LEU A 140 0.39 7.67 -8.31
CA LEU A 140 0.64 6.26 -7.97
C LEU A 140 -0.51 5.37 -8.43
N ARG A 141 -1.76 5.79 -8.23
CA ARG A 141 -2.94 5.04 -8.68
C ARG A 141 -3.05 4.95 -10.19
N ARG A 142 -2.76 6.05 -10.89
CA ARG A 142 -2.88 6.15 -12.36
C ARG A 142 -1.79 5.36 -13.08
N LEU A 143 -0.54 5.48 -12.61
CA LEU A 143 0.63 4.89 -13.28
C LEU A 143 1.04 3.53 -12.71
N GLY A 144 0.58 3.19 -11.50
CA GLY A 144 1.05 2.01 -10.75
C GLY A 144 0.74 0.64 -11.34
N ARG A 145 0.05 0.56 -12.49
CA ARG A 145 -0.15 -0.69 -13.26
C ARG A 145 0.37 -0.58 -14.70
N GLY A 146 0.90 0.56 -15.10
CA GLY A 146 1.40 0.81 -16.46
C GLY A 146 2.89 0.48 -16.59
N SER A 147 3.65 1.41 -17.16
CA SER A 147 5.11 1.33 -17.23
C SER A 147 5.76 1.78 -15.92
N PHE A 148 6.69 1.00 -15.39
CA PHE A 148 7.49 1.45 -14.26
C PHE A 148 8.40 2.64 -14.64
N THR A 149 8.81 2.76 -15.90
CA THR A 149 9.57 3.92 -16.36
C THR A 149 8.74 5.19 -16.20
N ASP A 150 7.48 5.18 -16.63
CA ASP A 150 6.60 6.36 -16.53
C ASP A 150 6.32 6.69 -15.05
N LEU A 151 6.09 5.68 -14.23
CA LEU A 151 5.92 5.87 -12.79
C LEU A 151 7.18 6.48 -12.16
N ALA A 152 8.35 5.90 -12.43
CA ALA A 152 9.60 6.33 -11.84
C ALA A 152 10.00 7.75 -12.27
N ARG A 153 9.81 8.12 -13.55
CA ARG A 153 10.02 9.49 -14.03
C ARG A 153 9.07 10.47 -13.37
N ALA A 154 7.78 10.12 -13.27
CA ALA A 154 6.79 10.96 -12.60
C ALA A 154 7.15 11.19 -11.12
N LEU A 155 7.65 10.17 -10.42
CA LEU A 155 8.03 10.27 -9.01
C LEU A 155 9.38 10.97 -8.79
N ALA A 156 10.30 10.91 -9.75
CA ALA A 156 11.58 11.64 -9.69
C ALA A 156 11.38 13.17 -9.64
N VAL A 157 10.27 13.68 -10.17
CA VAL A 157 9.92 15.10 -10.18
C VAL A 157 8.64 15.41 -9.39
N ASP A 158 8.11 14.45 -8.66
CA ASP A 158 6.87 14.63 -7.89
C ASP A 158 7.05 15.71 -6.80
N PRO A 159 6.14 16.69 -6.69
CA PRO A 159 6.27 17.78 -5.71
C PRO A 159 6.41 17.33 -4.26
N ALA A 160 5.71 16.26 -3.85
CA ALA A 160 5.82 15.75 -2.48
C ALA A 160 7.19 15.09 -2.28
N MET A 161 7.67 14.32 -3.25
CA MET A 161 8.99 13.69 -3.25
C MET A 161 10.13 14.73 -3.23
N LEU A 162 10.04 15.76 -4.08
CA LEU A 162 10.99 16.89 -4.10
C LEU A 162 11.01 17.67 -2.78
N VAL A 163 9.89 17.66 -2.04
CA VAL A 163 9.85 18.24 -0.70
C VAL A 163 10.46 17.30 0.34
N TRP A 164 10.11 16.02 0.26
CA TRP A 164 10.52 14.97 1.19
C TRP A 164 12.02 14.71 1.16
N LEU A 165 12.62 14.64 -0.03
CA LEU A 165 14.05 14.38 -0.21
C LEU A 165 14.87 15.64 -0.51
N ASP A 166 14.27 16.82 -0.30
CA ASP A 166 14.91 18.13 -0.48
C ASP A 166 15.43 18.39 -1.91
N GLY A 167 14.91 17.68 -2.91
CA GLY A 167 15.20 17.88 -4.33
C GLY A 167 14.89 19.30 -4.82
N ARG A 168 13.89 19.98 -4.24
CA ARG A 168 13.58 21.40 -4.55
C ARG A 168 14.73 22.38 -4.21
N LEU A 169 15.69 21.95 -3.39
CA LEU A 169 16.87 22.73 -3.00
C LEU A 169 18.08 22.43 -3.89
N SER A 170 18.03 21.38 -4.72
CA SER A 170 19.12 20.99 -5.61
C SER A 170 19.34 22.05 -6.71
N THR A 171 20.59 22.49 -6.85
CA THR A 171 21.01 23.48 -7.87
C THR A 171 22.35 23.09 -8.46
N ALA A 172 22.69 23.60 -9.64
CA ALA A 172 24.00 23.38 -10.26
C ALA A 172 25.17 23.72 -9.33
N LYS A 173 25.03 24.74 -8.48
CA LYS A 173 26.06 25.17 -7.53
C LYS A 173 26.13 24.31 -6.27
N ALA A 174 25.05 23.62 -5.94
CA ALA A 174 24.94 22.78 -4.76
C ALA A 174 23.95 21.62 -5.07
N PRO A 175 24.38 20.61 -5.84
CA PRO A 175 23.56 19.43 -6.10
C PRO A 175 23.25 18.71 -4.79
N ASN A 176 22.00 18.31 -4.58
CA ASN A 176 21.60 17.54 -3.41
C ASN A 176 21.53 16.05 -3.77
N GLU A 177 22.43 15.26 -3.19
CA GLU A 177 22.58 13.83 -3.46
C GLU A 177 21.43 12.96 -2.96
N ASN A 178 20.63 13.44 -2.01
CA ASN A 178 19.66 12.61 -1.29
C ASN A 178 18.70 11.90 -2.25
N LEU A 179 17.98 12.63 -3.12
CA LEU A 179 17.06 12.01 -4.07
C LEU A 179 17.74 11.02 -5.02
N ALA A 180 18.94 11.34 -5.51
CA ALA A 180 19.68 10.44 -6.41
C ALA A 180 20.12 9.15 -5.70
N ARG A 181 20.56 9.25 -4.44
CA ARG A 181 20.95 8.10 -3.62
C ARG A 181 19.75 7.20 -3.36
N GLU A 182 18.66 7.77 -2.84
CA GLU A 182 17.47 7.00 -2.48
C GLU A 182 16.81 6.36 -3.72
N PHE A 183 16.85 7.04 -4.87
CA PHE A 183 16.32 6.48 -6.11
C PHE A 183 17.07 5.23 -6.55
N MET A 184 18.41 5.25 -6.53
CA MET A 184 19.21 4.05 -6.81
C MET A 184 19.01 3.00 -5.73
N GLU A 185 19.19 3.38 -4.47
CA GLU A 185 19.29 2.46 -3.34
C GLU A 185 17.98 1.80 -2.96
N LEU A 186 16.89 2.57 -2.89
CA LEU A 186 15.62 2.11 -2.32
C LEU A 186 14.54 1.93 -3.36
N PHE A 187 14.58 2.67 -4.48
CA PHE A 187 13.49 2.65 -5.45
C PHE A 187 13.76 1.80 -6.68
N ALA A 188 15.02 1.64 -7.09
CA ALA A 188 15.33 1.03 -8.38
C ALA A 188 16.31 -0.14 -8.35
N LEU A 189 17.38 -0.11 -7.55
CA LEU A 189 18.48 -1.10 -7.64
C LEU A 189 18.67 -1.94 -6.38
N GLY A 190 18.40 -1.38 -5.20
CA GLY A 190 18.80 -2.00 -3.93
C GLY A 190 20.20 -1.56 -3.48
N HIS A 191 20.43 -1.59 -2.16
CA HIS A 191 21.71 -1.21 -1.56
C HIS A 191 22.89 -2.04 -2.10
N GLY A 192 23.96 -1.35 -2.50
CA GLY A 192 25.21 -1.99 -2.93
C GLY A 192 25.16 -2.71 -4.29
N ASN A 193 24.11 -2.51 -5.09
CA ASN A 193 23.89 -3.25 -6.34
C ASN A 193 24.51 -2.59 -7.58
N GLY A 194 25.79 -2.23 -7.51
CA GLY A 194 26.61 -1.87 -8.68
C GLY A 194 26.65 -0.40 -9.07
N TYR A 195 26.04 0.51 -8.30
CA TYR A 195 26.29 1.94 -8.38
C TYR A 195 27.39 2.35 -7.40
N THR A 196 28.07 3.45 -7.71
CA THR A 196 29.13 4.04 -6.90
C THR A 196 28.68 5.37 -6.29
N GLU A 197 29.45 5.87 -5.33
CA GLU A 197 29.27 7.22 -4.81
C GLU A 197 29.40 8.30 -5.91
N GLN A 198 30.20 8.04 -6.94
CA GLN A 198 30.30 8.94 -8.08
C GLN A 198 29.00 8.97 -8.89
N ASP A 199 28.35 7.83 -9.08
CA ASP A 199 27.05 7.76 -9.76
C ASP A 199 25.98 8.54 -8.98
N VAL A 200 26.04 8.54 -7.65
CA VAL A 200 25.15 9.35 -6.81
C VAL A 200 25.38 10.84 -7.04
N ARG A 201 26.64 11.30 -7.08
CA ARG A 201 26.98 12.71 -7.36
C ARG A 201 26.55 13.16 -8.75
N GLU A 202 26.82 12.33 -9.75
CA GLU A 202 26.46 12.62 -11.14
C GLU A 202 24.94 12.58 -11.34
N GLY A 203 24.25 11.66 -10.66
CA GLY A 203 22.79 11.65 -10.59
C GLY A 203 22.23 12.89 -9.91
N ALA A 204 22.86 13.35 -8.83
CA ALA A 204 22.47 14.58 -8.13
C ALA A 204 22.52 15.79 -9.07
N ARG A 205 23.57 15.88 -9.90
CA ARG A 205 23.71 16.91 -10.95
C ARG A 205 22.55 16.82 -11.96
N ALA A 206 22.21 15.62 -12.43
CA ALA A 206 21.11 15.39 -13.38
C ALA A 206 19.72 15.77 -12.83
N LEU A 207 19.55 15.71 -11.50
CA LEU A 207 18.32 16.07 -10.80
C LEU A 207 18.25 17.53 -10.33
N THR A 208 19.24 18.36 -10.66
CA THR A 208 19.21 19.81 -10.34
C THR A 208 18.15 20.56 -11.15
N GLY A 209 17.73 21.74 -10.68
CA GLY A 209 16.87 22.64 -11.46
C GLY A 209 15.37 22.58 -11.11
N TRP A 210 14.92 21.55 -10.41
CA TRP A 210 13.52 21.43 -9.99
C TRP A 210 13.19 22.29 -8.76
N THR A 211 11.99 22.86 -8.79
CA THR A 211 11.39 23.65 -7.70
C THR A 211 9.92 23.23 -7.53
N VAL A 212 9.31 23.60 -6.40
CA VAL A 212 7.89 23.36 -6.15
C VAL A 212 7.19 24.70 -6.01
N ASP A 213 6.17 24.92 -6.83
CA ASP A 213 5.27 26.08 -6.74
C ASP A 213 3.82 25.63 -6.65
N GLY A 214 3.15 26.03 -5.57
CA GLY A 214 1.83 25.53 -5.22
C GLY A 214 1.84 24.00 -5.16
N THR A 215 1.10 23.37 -6.08
CA THR A 215 0.98 21.91 -6.22
C THR A 215 1.74 21.32 -7.40
N SER A 216 2.60 22.12 -8.05
CA SER A 216 3.27 21.73 -9.29
C SER A 216 4.78 21.79 -9.15
N ALA A 217 5.46 20.86 -9.82
CA ALA A 217 6.89 20.92 -10.03
C ALA A 217 7.19 21.90 -11.17
N ARG A 218 8.24 22.69 -11.03
CA ARG A 218 8.71 23.62 -12.07
C ARG A 218 10.21 23.47 -12.24
N PHE A 219 10.61 23.18 -13.47
CA PHE A 219 12.00 23.22 -13.88
C PHE A 219 12.47 24.67 -14.10
N VAL A 220 13.65 24.99 -13.59
CA VAL A 220 14.25 26.32 -13.69
C VAL A 220 15.65 26.15 -14.28
N ALA A 221 15.79 26.36 -15.59
CA ALA A 221 17.01 26.06 -16.35
C ALA A 221 18.30 26.67 -15.72
N ARG A 222 18.25 27.93 -15.26
CA ARG A 222 19.40 28.59 -14.60
C ARG A 222 19.89 27.93 -13.30
N ARG A 223 19.12 26.98 -12.76
CA ARG A 223 19.45 26.19 -11.57
C ARG A 223 19.91 24.77 -11.93
N HIS A 224 19.79 24.36 -13.19
CA HIS A 224 20.21 23.05 -13.65
C HIS A 224 21.69 23.06 -14.04
N ASP A 225 22.36 21.96 -13.78
CA ASP A 225 23.69 21.65 -14.29
C ASP A 225 23.52 21.00 -15.67
N ASP A 226 23.80 21.73 -16.74
CA ASP A 226 23.74 21.28 -18.13
C ASP A 226 25.07 20.69 -18.63
N GLY A 227 26.02 20.46 -17.71
CA GLY A 227 27.28 19.82 -18.03
C GLY A 227 27.10 18.34 -18.38
N SER A 228 28.09 17.77 -19.05
CA SER A 228 28.16 16.31 -19.25
C SER A 228 28.24 15.59 -17.91
N LYS A 229 27.49 14.50 -17.79
CA LYS A 229 27.35 13.67 -16.60
C LYS A 229 27.56 12.22 -16.96
N THR A 230 28.12 11.43 -16.04
CA THR A 230 28.25 9.98 -16.22
C THR A 230 27.54 9.24 -15.09
N VAL A 231 26.49 8.49 -15.42
CA VAL A 231 25.72 7.69 -14.46
C VAL A 231 25.65 6.26 -14.97
N LEU A 232 26.16 5.31 -14.18
CA LEU A 232 26.14 3.87 -14.47
C LEU A 232 26.71 3.55 -15.85
N GLY A 233 27.84 4.20 -16.18
CA GLY A 233 28.55 4.04 -17.45
C GLY A 233 27.91 4.74 -18.64
N ARG A 234 26.79 5.45 -18.48
CA ARG A 234 26.19 6.30 -19.53
C ARG A 234 26.66 7.73 -19.36
N THR A 235 27.28 8.28 -20.41
CA THR A 235 27.78 9.66 -20.44
C THR A 235 26.98 10.51 -21.42
N GLY A 236 26.60 11.72 -21.01
CA GLY A 236 25.88 12.67 -21.87
C GLY A 236 25.40 13.88 -21.08
N ASP A 237 24.62 14.77 -21.72
CA ASP A 237 23.85 15.77 -20.97
C ASP A 237 22.61 15.11 -20.36
N LEU A 238 22.82 14.37 -19.28
CA LEU A 238 21.75 13.64 -18.61
C LEU A 238 20.89 14.64 -17.83
N ASP A 239 19.64 14.76 -18.23
CA ASP A 239 18.58 15.39 -17.45
C ASP A 239 17.92 14.36 -16.51
N THR A 240 16.77 14.71 -15.92
CA THR A 240 16.05 13.81 -15.01
C THR A 240 15.60 12.51 -15.69
N ASP A 241 15.13 12.58 -16.93
CA ASP A 241 14.69 11.38 -17.66
C ASP A 241 15.90 10.52 -18.07
N GLY A 242 16.99 11.15 -18.52
CA GLY A 242 18.25 10.47 -18.81
C GLY A 242 18.85 9.76 -17.60
N TYR A 243 18.77 10.38 -16.42
CA TYR A 243 19.16 9.76 -15.14
C TYR A 243 18.29 8.54 -14.82
N VAL A 244 16.96 8.68 -14.86
CA VAL A 244 16.02 7.58 -14.59
C VAL A 244 16.27 6.43 -15.57
N ASP A 245 16.46 6.72 -16.85
CA ASP A 245 16.73 5.71 -17.87
C ASP A 245 18.06 4.98 -17.66
N ALA A 246 19.11 5.69 -17.21
CA ALA A 246 20.38 5.08 -16.86
C ALA A 246 20.24 4.11 -15.70
N VAL A 247 19.58 4.53 -14.62
CA VAL A 247 19.34 3.69 -13.44
C VAL A 247 18.47 2.49 -13.78
N LEU A 248 17.34 2.69 -14.47
CA LEU A 248 16.42 1.60 -14.79
C LEU A 248 16.96 0.63 -15.85
N ALA A 249 18.01 1.00 -16.59
CA ALA A 249 18.70 0.11 -17.51
C ALA A 249 19.76 -0.76 -16.84
N ALA A 250 20.13 -0.48 -15.58
CA ALA A 250 21.08 -1.30 -14.85
C ALA A 250 20.51 -2.72 -14.64
N PRO A 251 21.32 -3.79 -14.78
CA PRO A 251 20.86 -5.17 -14.68
C PRO A 251 20.12 -5.52 -13.38
N ALA A 252 20.49 -4.88 -12.26
CA ALA A 252 19.86 -5.10 -10.97
C ALA A 252 18.40 -4.62 -10.90
N SER A 253 17.99 -3.69 -11.77
CA SER A 253 16.75 -2.93 -11.54
C SER A 253 15.48 -3.79 -11.62
N ALA A 254 15.35 -4.58 -12.69
CA ALA A 254 14.18 -5.44 -12.87
C ALA A 254 14.04 -6.47 -11.74
N GLY A 255 15.17 -7.08 -11.35
CA GLY A 255 15.20 -8.07 -10.28
C GLY A 255 14.83 -7.47 -8.92
N PHE A 256 15.31 -6.26 -8.63
CA PHE A 256 14.97 -5.52 -7.41
C PHE A 256 13.47 -5.24 -7.31
N VAL A 257 12.88 -4.62 -8.34
CA VAL A 257 11.44 -4.27 -8.35
C VAL A 257 10.57 -5.53 -8.25
N ALA A 258 10.90 -6.58 -9.01
CA ALA A 258 10.17 -7.85 -8.95
C ALA A 258 10.25 -8.50 -7.56
N THR A 259 11.42 -8.49 -6.92
CA THR A 259 11.62 -9.06 -5.58
C THR A 259 10.88 -8.26 -4.50
N ARG A 260 10.89 -6.93 -4.57
CA ARG A 260 10.14 -6.08 -3.63
C ARG A 260 8.64 -6.37 -3.69
N TRP A 261 8.08 -6.54 -4.88
CA TRP A 261 6.67 -6.87 -5.04
C TRP A 261 6.34 -8.32 -4.71
N TRP A 262 7.26 -9.26 -4.97
CA TRP A 262 7.15 -10.63 -4.50
C TRP A 262 7.00 -10.69 -2.99
N GLN A 263 7.87 -10.00 -2.25
CA GLN A 263 7.84 -9.95 -0.78
C GLN A 263 6.56 -9.31 -0.22
N ARG A 264 5.85 -8.53 -1.03
CA ARG A 264 4.59 -7.89 -0.64
C ARG A 264 3.35 -8.73 -0.95
N LEU A 265 3.36 -9.48 -2.05
CA LEU A 265 2.15 -10.14 -2.58
C LEU A 265 2.20 -11.67 -2.56
N VAL A 266 3.40 -12.27 -2.47
CA VAL A 266 3.57 -13.72 -2.65
C VAL A 266 4.08 -14.36 -1.37
N SER A 267 5.34 -14.09 -0.99
CA SER A 267 6.03 -14.77 0.11
C SER A 267 7.13 -13.90 0.71
N PRO A 268 7.41 -13.96 2.03
CA PRO A 268 8.51 -13.19 2.63
C PRO A 268 9.88 -13.69 2.16
N THR A 269 9.97 -14.95 1.72
CA THR A 269 11.20 -15.53 1.16
C THR A 269 11.35 -15.06 -0.29
N PRO A 270 12.50 -14.49 -0.70
CA PRO A 270 12.73 -14.07 -2.09
C PRO A 270 12.46 -15.18 -3.11
N PRO A 271 12.07 -14.84 -4.35
CA PRO A 271 11.83 -15.84 -5.39
C PRO A 271 13.14 -16.57 -5.76
N GLY A 272 13.04 -17.87 -6.04
CA GLY A 272 14.14 -18.62 -6.65
C GLY A 272 14.50 -18.07 -8.04
N ALA A 273 15.71 -18.39 -8.52
CA ALA A 273 16.27 -17.83 -9.75
C ALA A 273 15.34 -17.99 -10.98
N ASP A 274 14.78 -19.17 -11.21
CA ASP A 274 13.89 -19.44 -12.36
C ASP A 274 12.60 -18.62 -12.29
N ARG A 275 12.03 -18.48 -11.08
CA ARG A 275 10.83 -17.69 -10.86
C ARG A 275 11.11 -16.20 -11.06
N LEU A 276 12.25 -15.72 -10.55
CA LEU A 276 12.66 -14.33 -10.76
C LEU A 276 12.91 -14.05 -12.25
N ALA A 277 13.56 -14.96 -12.97
CA ALA A 277 13.79 -14.85 -14.41
C ALA A 277 12.47 -14.79 -15.21
N ALA A 278 11.49 -15.63 -14.86
CA ALA A 278 10.17 -15.59 -15.49
C ALA A 278 9.44 -14.25 -15.23
N LEU A 279 9.50 -13.73 -14.00
CA LEU A 279 8.89 -12.45 -13.64
C LEU A 279 9.57 -11.27 -14.35
N THR A 280 10.90 -11.25 -14.41
CA THR A 280 11.64 -10.16 -15.08
C THR A 280 11.50 -10.24 -16.60
N ALA A 281 11.38 -11.44 -17.18
CA ALA A 281 11.06 -11.60 -18.60
C ALA A 281 9.66 -11.06 -18.93
N ALA A 282 8.65 -11.35 -18.10
CA ALA A 282 7.29 -10.83 -18.27
C ALA A 282 7.24 -9.29 -18.10
N TYR A 283 7.95 -8.77 -17.10
CA TYR A 283 8.14 -7.33 -16.90
C TYR A 283 8.80 -6.66 -18.11
N GLY A 284 9.81 -7.32 -18.68
CA GLY A 284 10.37 -7.02 -19.99
C GLY A 284 11.03 -5.64 -20.13
N PRO A 285 11.52 -5.30 -21.34
CA PRO A 285 12.22 -4.04 -21.58
C PRO A 285 11.32 -2.80 -21.46
N ARG A 286 10.00 -2.98 -21.62
CA ARG A 286 9.00 -1.92 -21.39
C ARG A 286 8.63 -1.75 -19.91
N ARG A 287 9.14 -2.62 -19.03
CA ARG A 287 8.90 -2.55 -17.58
C ARG A 287 7.41 -2.54 -17.25
N ASP A 288 6.68 -3.46 -17.86
CA ASP A 288 5.23 -3.62 -17.79
C ASP A 288 4.81 -4.17 -16.42
N LEU A 289 4.27 -3.28 -15.60
CA LEU A 289 3.81 -3.62 -14.25
C LEU A 289 2.57 -4.53 -14.27
N THR A 290 1.69 -4.39 -15.26
CA THR A 290 0.53 -5.29 -15.40
C THR A 290 0.99 -6.73 -15.63
N ALA A 291 1.99 -6.93 -16.50
CA ALA A 291 2.58 -8.25 -16.74
C ALA A 291 3.28 -8.81 -15.49
N LEU A 292 4.02 -7.97 -14.75
CA LEU A 292 4.63 -8.37 -13.49
C LEU A 292 3.58 -8.80 -12.46
N PHE A 293 2.54 -7.99 -12.22
CA PHE A 293 1.49 -8.31 -11.24
C PHE A 293 0.67 -9.53 -11.62
N ARG A 294 0.44 -9.76 -12.92
CA ARG A 294 -0.13 -11.02 -13.41
C ARG A 294 0.71 -12.21 -12.96
N GLY A 295 2.01 -12.22 -13.27
CA GLY A 295 2.90 -13.34 -12.90
C GLY A 295 2.98 -13.58 -11.37
N LEU A 296 3.01 -12.50 -10.58
CA LEU A 296 3.01 -12.57 -9.12
C LEU A 296 1.71 -13.19 -8.59
N LEU A 297 0.55 -12.69 -9.02
CA LEU A 297 -0.75 -13.14 -8.51
C LEU A 297 -1.18 -14.49 -9.09
N THR A 298 -0.73 -14.86 -10.28
CA THR A 298 -0.82 -16.24 -10.78
C THR A 298 0.00 -17.20 -9.92
N THR A 299 1.19 -16.79 -9.46
CA THR A 299 1.96 -17.63 -8.52
C THR A 299 1.21 -17.85 -7.20
N VAL A 300 0.49 -16.84 -6.71
CA VAL A 300 -0.39 -16.98 -5.53
C VAL A 300 -1.46 -18.04 -5.76
N LEU A 301 -2.01 -18.15 -6.97
CA LEU A 301 -3.00 -19.18 -7.31
C LEU A 301 -2.38 -20.58 -7.36
N ASP A 302 -1.25 -20.71 -8.07
CA ASP A 302 -0.71 -22.02 -8.46
C ASP A 302 0.15 -22.68 -7.38
N ASP A 303 0.74 -21.90 -6.47
CA ASP A 303 1.65 -22.39 -5.44
C ASP A 303 0.98 -22.43 -4.05
N PRO A 304 0.56 -23.60 -3.54
CA PRO A 304 -0.04 -23.69 -2.20
C PRO A 304 0.97 -23.42 -1.08
N SER A 305 2.29 -23.51 -1.33
CA SER A 305 3.31 -23.30 -0.30
C SER A 305 3.40 -21.85 0.19
N VAL A 306 2.84 -20.90 -0.58
CA VAL A 306 2.82 -19.49 -0.20
C VAL A 306 1.66 -19.12 0.73
N ALA A 307 0.73 -20.06 0.99
CA ALA A 307 -0.44 -19.83 1.84
C ALA A 307 -0.05 -19.58 3.30
N GLY A 308 -0.58 -18.51 3.89
CA GLY A 308 -0.34 -18.17 5.30
C GLY A 308 1.11 -17.70 5.61
N THR A 309 1.91 -17.39 4.58
CA THR A 309 3.32 -17.04 4.76
C THR A 309 3.55 -15.55 4.99
N LEU A 310 2.67 -14.65 4.52
CA LEU A 310 2.81 -13.22 4.81
C LEU A 310 1.92 -12.83 5.98
N VAL A 311 2.51 -12.02 6.86
CA VAL A 311 1.80 -11.35 7.95
C VAL A 311 0.96 -10.21 7.37
N VAL A 312 -0.32 -10.18 7.72
CA VAL A 312 -1.25 -9.12 7.34
C VAL A 312 -0.86 -7.82 8.05
N THR A 313 -0.61 -6.77 7.27
CA THR A 313 -0.16 -5.48 7.84
C THR A 313 -1.29 -4.78 8.61
N PRO A 314 -1.00 -3.83 9.51
CA PRO A 314 -2.06 -3.14 10.25
C PRO A 314 -3.14 -2.48 9.39
N VAL A 315 -2.77 -1.85 8.26
CA VAL A 315 -3.74 -1.27 7.31
C VAL A 315 -4.60 -2.35 6.67
N GLU A 316 -4.00 -3.44 6.19
CA GLU A 316 -4.74 -4.57 5.60
C GLU A 316 -5.71 -5.20 6.60
N TRP A 317 -5.26 -5.40 7.83
CA TRP A 317 -6.08 -5.97 8.89
C TRP A 317 -7.26 -5.06 9.24
N THR A 318 -7.00 -3.77 9.45
CA THR A 318 -8.03 -2.81 9.89
C THR A 318 -9.04 -2.55 8.79
N VAL A 319 -8.58 -2.29 7.56
CA VAL A 319 -9.46 -2.09 6.41
C VAL A 319 -10.23 -3.37 6.10
N GLY A 320 -9.59 -4.54 6.15
CA GLY A 320 -10.26 -5.81 5.91
C GLY A 320 -11.35 -6.13 6.92
N ALA A 321 -11.12 -5.84 8.21
CA ALA A 321 -12.14 -5.97 9.23
C ALA A 321 -13.32 -5.04 8.99
N VAL A 322 -13.06 -3.76 8.66
CA VAL A 322 -14.12 -2.78 8.31
C VAL A 322 -14.93 -3.26 7.11
N ARG A 323 -14.26 -3.76 6.06
CA ARG A 323 -14.90 -4.28 4.84
C ARG A 323 -15.79 -5.48 5.14
N ALA A 324 -15.24 -6.49 5.79
CA ALA A 324 -15.95 -7.74 6.06
C ALA A 324 -17.16 -7.54 6.97
N LEU A 325 -17.04 -6.65 7.94
CA LEU A 325 -18.11 -6.33 8.88
C LEU A 325 -19.00 -5.16 8.42
N ARG A 326 -18.79 -4.61 7.22
CA ARG A 326 -19.53 -3.47 6.67
C ARG A 326 -19.65 -2.28 7.63
N VAL A 327 -18.61 -2.02 8.43
CA VAL A 327 -18.62 -0.92 9.41
C VAL A 327 -18.63 0.41 8.66
N PRO A 328 -19.63 1.30 8.87
CA PRO A 328 -19.70 2.56 8.17
C PRO A 328 -18.56 3.48 8.61
N LEU A 329 -17.82 4.04 7.65
CA LEU A 329 -16.79 5.07 7.90
C LEU A 329 -17.21 6.49 7.49
N GLY A 330 -18.34 6.63 6.78
CA GLY A 330 -18.90 7.92 6.37
C GLY A 330 -20.07 8.37 7.25
N GLY A 331 -20.40 9.65 7.19
CA GLY A 331 -21.49 10.24 7.97
C GLY A 331 -21.15 10.46 9.46
N GLU A 332 -22.15 10.84 10.26
CA GLU A 332 -21.98 11.16 11.68
C GLU A 332 -21.55 9.94 12.51
N GLU A 333 -22.19 8.79 12.27
CA GLU A 333 -21.81 7.53 12.93
C GLU A 333 -20.42 7.06 12.49
N GLY A 334 -20.12 7.17 11.19
CA GLY A 334 -18.83 6.77 10.63
C GLY A 334 -17.65 7.60 11.12
N ALA A 335 -17.86 8.84 11.57
CA ALA A 335 -16.80 9.66 12.15
C ALA A 335 -16.18 9.02 13.41
N LYS A 336 -16.99 8.33 14.24
CA LYS A 336 -16.50 7.61 15.44
C LYS A 336 -15.70 6.37 15.06
N HIS A 337 -16.16 5.62 14.05
CA HIS A 337 -15.47 4.44 13.55
C HIS A 337 -14.16 4.80 12.84
N LEU A 338 -14.15 5.88 12.06
CA LEU A 338 -12.95 6.39 11.43
C LEU A 338 -11.91 6.85 12.46
N ALA A 339 -12.35 7.47 13.57
CA ALA A 339 -11.48 7.81 14.69
C ALA A 339 -10.91 6.55 15.37
N LEU A 340 -11.71 5.51 15.56
CA LEU A 340 -11.25 4.20 16.04
C LEU A 340 -10.17 3.62 15.11
N VAL A 341 -10.47 3.48 13.81
CA VAL A 341 -9.53 2.97 12.79
C VAL A 341 -8.22 3.75 12.82
N THR A 342 -8.32 5.09 12.82
CA THR A 342 -7.13 5.96 12.85
C THR A 342 -6.32 5.76 14.13
N SER A 343 -6.99 5.66 15.30
CA SER A 343 -6.32 5.42 16.58
C SER A 343 -5.60 4.07 16.59
N THR A 344 -6.25 3.01 16.09
CA THR A 344 -5.67 1.68 15.98
C THR A 344 -4.44 1.67 15.08
N LEU A 345 -4.49 2.34 13.92
CA LEU A 345 -3.34 2.44 13.02
C LEU A 345 -2.16 3.22 13.62
N ASN A 346 -2.44 4.26 14.43
CA ASN A 346 -1.40 4.97 15.18
C ASN A 346 -0.74 4.05 16.23
N GLN A 347 -1.54 3.28 16.98
CA GLN A 347 -1.03 2.34 17.99
C GLN A 347 -0.25 1.17 17.37
N LEU A 348 -0.62 0.74 16.16
CA LEU A 348 0.06 -0.32 15.42
C LEU A 348 1.23 0.18 14.56
N GLY A 349 1.38 1.50 14.37
CA GLY A 349 2.55 2.09 13.71
C GLY A 349 2.51 2.13 12.17
N GLN A 350 1.35 1.92 11.53
CA GLN A 350 1.20 2.00 10.07
C GLN A 350 0.07 2.95 9.68
N VAL A 351 0.38 4.24 9.60
CA VAL A 351 -0.57 5.29 9.24
C VAL A 351 -0.32 5.75 7.78
N PRO A 352 -1.26 5.56 6.84
CA PRO A 352 -1.11 6.04 5.46
C PRO A 352 -0.65 7.50 5.39
N PHE A 353 0.22 7.81 4.42
CA PHE A 353 0.92 9.10 4.27
C PHE A 353 2.01 9.43 5.30
N SER A 354 2.26 8.58 6.29
CA SER A 354 3.27 8.82 7.33
C SER A 354 4.22 7.61 7.52
N PRO A 355 4.98 7.20 6.50
CA PRO A 355 6.02 6.20 6.68
C PRO A 355 7.10 6.69 7.66
N PRO A 356 7.74 5.79 8.44
CA PRO A 356 8.71 6.19 9.47
C PRO A 356 9.99 6.77 8.88
N ASN A 357 10.35 6.37 7.66
CA ASN A 357 11.51 6.87 6.91
C ASN A 357 11.35 6.56 5.40
N VAL A 358 12.36 6.89 4.60
CA VAL A 358 12.37 6.73 3.14
C VAL A 358 12.37 5.25 2.67
N SER A 359 12.70 4.30 3.55
CA SER A 359 12.61 2.86 3.25
C SER A 359 11.19 2.29 3.39
N GLY A 360 10.23 3.09 3.86
CA GLY A 360 8.85 2.67 4.08
C GLY A 360 8.61 2.07 5.47
N TRP A 361 7.57 1.25 5.60
CA TRP A 361 7.23 0.54 6.84
C TRP A 361 7.96 -0.81 6.96
N PRO A 362 8.12 -1.34 8.19
CA PRO A 362 8.63 -2.70 8.37
C PRO A 362 7.65 -3.75 7.82
N SER A 363 8.13 -4.99 7.68
CA SER A 363 7.35 -6.11 7.14
C SER A 363 7.39 -7.34 8.05
N GLY A 364 6.51 -8.31 7.78
CA GLY A 364 6.53 -9.61 8.44
C GLY A 364 6.29 -9.54 9.95
N GLN A 365 7.13 -10.24 10.71
CA GLN A 365 6.97 -10.45 12.16
C GLN A 365 7.05 -9.17 13.00
N ALA A 366 7.57 -8.07 12.45
CA ALA A 366 7.54 -6.76 13.12
C ALA A 366 6.13 -6.33 13.55
N TRP A 367 5.08 -6.88 12.91
CA TRP A 367 3.68 -6.61 13.23
C TRP A 367 3.04 -7.56 14.26
N LEU A 368 3.80 -8.51 14.82
CA LEU A 368 3.31 -9.59 15.69
C LEU A 368 3.81 -9.47 17.14
N SER A 369 3.82 -8.26 17.69
CA SER A 369 4.16 -8.04 19.10
C SER A 369 2.96 -8.29 20.03
N THR A 370 3.23 -8.53 21.33
CA THR A 370 2.19 -8.65 22.35
C THR A 370 1.30 -7.40 22.42
N ALA A 371 1.88 -6.21 22.32
CA ALA A 371 1.13 -4.95 22.27
C ALA A 371 0.25 -4.88 21.01
N ALA A 372 0.75 -5.32 19.86
CA ALA A 372 -0.04 -5.37 18.64
C ALA A 372 -1.22 -6.35 18.75
N ALA A 373 -1.04 -7.50 19.42
CA ALA A 373 -2.12 -8.46 19.66
C ALA A 373 -3.22 -7.86 20.56
N GLN A 374 -2.85 -7.17 21.64
CA GLN A 374 -3.80 -6.49 22.54
C GLN A 374 -4.57 -5.38 21.82
N ASN A 375 -3.87 -4.51 21.08
CA ASN A 375 -4.49 -3.42 20.32
C ASN A 375 -5.46 -3.95 19.25
N ARG A 376 -5.11 -5.05 18.56
CA ARG A 376 -6.00 -5.71 17.61
C ARG A 376 -7.22 -6.34 18.29
N LEU A 377 -7.07 -6.96 19.46
CA LEU A 377 -8.21 -7.55 20.18
C LEU A 377 -9.21 -6.48 20.65
N GLU A 378 -8.72 -5.36 21.18
CA GLU A 378 -9.57 -4.23 21.57
C GLU A 378 -10.32 -3.67 20.36
N ALA A 379 -9.59 -3.40 19.26
CA ALA A 379 -10.18 -2.88 18.04
C ALA A 379 -11.17 -3.88 17.41
N ALA A 380 -10.85 -5.17 17.37
CA ALA A 380 -11.73 -6.23 16.86
C ALA A 380 -13.04 -6.30 17.65
N THR A 381 -12.98 -6.18 18.98
CA THR A 381 -14.16 -6.15 19.84
C THR A 381 -15.07 -4.97 19.50
N ARG A 382 -14.49 -3.79 19.29
CA ARG A 382 -15.22 -2.57 18.96
C ARG A 382 -15.79 -2.59 17.54
N LEU A 383 -15.03 -3.13 16.58
CA LEU A 383 -15.50 -3.30 15.19
C LEU A 383 -16.61 -4.35 15.11
N ALA A 384 -16.50 -5.48 15.81
CA ALA A 384 -17.55 -6.49 15.89
C ALA A 384 -18.84 -5.93 16.53
N ALA A 385 -18.73 -5.02 17.50
CA ALA A 385 -19.90 -4.36 18.09
C ALA A 385 -20.60 -3.39 17.13
N ALA A 386 -19.86 -2.78 16.19
CA ALA A 386 -20.37 -1.79 15.23
C ALA A 386 -20.75 -2.38 13.87
N GLY A 387 -20.34 -3.64 13.61
CA GLY A 387 -20.46 -4.28 12.31
C GLY A 387 -21.74 -5.09 12.11
N ASP A 388 -22.01 -5.40 10.85
CA ASP A 388 -23.00 -6.37 10.40
C ASP A 388 -22.50 -7.79 10.71
N LEU A 389 -23.17 -8.46 11.66
CA LEU A 389 -22.87 -9.83 12.08
C LEU A 389 -24.01 -10.79 11.73
N ASP A 390 -24.98 -10.40 10.90
CA ASP A 390 -26.23 -11.13 10.72
C ASP A 390 -26.00 -12.56 10.24
N ALA A 391 -25.05 -12.74 9.32
CA ALA A 391 -24.66 -14.06 8.81
C ALA A 391 -24.15 -15.02 9.90
N VAL A 392 -23.48 -14.49 10.93
CA VAL A 392 -22.97 -15.28 12.06
C VAL A 392 -24.03 -15.42 13.16
N ALA A 393 -24.77 -14.35 13.45
CA ALA A 393 -25.76 -14.34 14.51
C ALA A 393 -26.96 -15.25 14.22
N SER A 394 -27.42 -15.27 12.96
CA SER A 394 -28.54 -16.10 12.48
C SER A 394 -28.18 -17.57 12.27
N ALA A 395 -26.89 -17.90 12.13
CA ALA A 395 -26.45 -19.29 11.98
C ALA A 395 -26.67 -20.10 13.28
N PRO A 396 -27.05 -21.38 13.18
CA PRO A 396 -27.08 -22.30 14.32
C PRO A 396 -25.71 -22.30 15.02
N GLN A 397 -25.69 -22.35 16.36
CA GLN A 397 -24.44 -22.24 17.13
C GLN A 397 -23.35 -23.23 16.66
N ALA A 398 -23.74 -24.44 16.28
CA ALA A 398 -22.82 -25.46 15.75
C ALA A 398 -22.12 -25.06 14.43
N SER A 399 -22.74 -24.18 13.64
CA SER A 399 -22.28 -23.72 12.32
C SER A 399 -21.64 -22.33 12.36
N ARG A 400 -21.65 -21.63 13.50
CA ARG A 400 -21.16 -20.24 13.59
C ARG A 400 -19.66 -20.10 13.30
N VAL A 401 -18.86 -21.14 13.59
CA VAL A 401 -17.42 -21.14 13.26
C VAL A 401 -17.22 -21.15 11.75
N ASP A 402 -18.00 -21.92 11.02
CA ASP A 402 -17.96 -21.93 9.55
C ASP A 402 -18.51 -20.60 8.98
N ALA A 403 -19.58 -20.06 9.59
CA ALA A 403 -20.14 -18.77 9.19
C ALA A 403 -19.15 -17.61 9.36
N VAL A 404 -18.38 -17.56 10.46
CA VAL A 404 -17.36 -16.51 10.65
C VAL A 404 -16.14 -16.72 9.75
N ALA A 405 -15.76 -17.97 9.48
CA ALA A 405 -14.70 -18.26 8.51
C ALA A 405 -15.09 -17.79 7.11
N HIS A 406 -16.34 -18.02 6.70
CA HIS A 406 -16.88 -17.51 5.44
C HIS A 406 -16.94 -15.98 5.44
N LEU A 407 -17.52 -15.35 6.47
CA LEU A 407 -17.61 -13.89 6.59
C LEU A 407 -16.25 -13.20 6.39
N LEU A 408 -15.20 -13.74 7.01
CA LEU A 408 -13.84 -13.19 7.01
C LEU A 408 -12.94 -13.77 5.90
N ALA A 409 -13.51 -14.55 4.97
CA ALA A 409 -12.79 -15.25 3.91
C ALA A 409 -11.55 -16.01 4.41
N ILE A 410 -11.67 -16.74 5.53
CA ILE A 410 -10.59 -17.57 6.08
C ILE A 410 -10.65 -18.93 5.37
N PRO A 411 -9.65 -19.28 4.53
CA PRO A 411 -9.66 -20.50 3.71
C PRO A 411 -9.70 -21.78 4.52
N THR A 412 -8.98 -21.81 5.64
CA THR A 412 -8.88 -22.98 6.50
C THR A 412 -8.58 -22.52 7.91
N LEU A 413 -9.23 -23.15 8.89
CA LEU A 413 -8.94 -22.99 10.31
C LEU A 413 -8.26 -24.25 10.83
N THR A 414 -7.20 -24.10 11.62
CA THR A 414 -6.58 -25.24 12.31
C THR A 414 -7.52 -25.77 13.40
N ASP A 415 -7.36 -27.04 13.76
CA ASP A 415 -8.14 -27.66 14.85
C ASP A 415 -8.02 -26.87 16.16
N ARG A 416 -6.81 -26.34 16.43
CA ARG A 416 -6.56 -25.49 17.61
C ARG A 416 -7.39 -24.22 17.58
N THR A 417 -7.43 -23.51 16.46
CA THR A 417 -8.23 -22.29 16.31
C THR A 417 -9.72 -22.62 16.40
N VAL A 418 -10.18 -23.71 15.77
CA VAL A 418 -11.58 -24.16 15.85
C VAL A 418 -12.01 -24.41 17.30
N VAL A 419 -11.18 -25.09 18.11
CA VAL A 419 -11.47 -25.31 19.54
C VAL A 419 -11.63 -23.98 20.28
N GLY A 420 -10.72 -23.02 20.05
CA GLY A 420 -10.80 -21.69 20.67
C GLY A 420 -12.04 -20.90 20.26
N LEU A 421 -12.41 -20.93 18.97
CA LEU A 421 -13.60 -20.24 18.46
C LEU A 421 -14.89 -20.88 18.97
N ARG A 422 -14.95 -22.22 19.06
CA ARG A 422 -16.12 -22.94 19.62
C ARG A 422 -16.41 -22.54 21.07
N ALA A 423 -15.38 -22.23 21.87
CA ALA A 423 -15.55 -21.82 23.26
C ALA A 423 -16.30 -20.48 23.42
N VAL A 424 -16.32 -19.64 22.38
CA VAL A 424 -17.02 -18.34 22.38
C VAL A 424 -18.19 -18.28 21.38
N ALA A 425 -18.54 -19.40 20.74
CA ALA A 425 -19.52 -19.43 19.65
C ALA A 425 -20.96 -19.07 20.08
N SER A 426 -21.27 -19.08 21.37
CA SER A 426 -22.57 -18.62 21.89
C SER A 426 -22.78 -17.12 21.71
N ASP A 427 -21.71 -16.32 21.65
CA ASP A 427 -21.74 -14.86 21.47
C ASP A 427 -21.12 -14.48 20.11
N PRO A 428 -21.93 -14.13 19.10
CA PRO A 428 -21.45 -13.75 17.77
C PRO A 428 -20.41 -12.62 17.77
N ARG A 429 -20.54 -11.64 18.67
CA ARG A 429 -19.59 -10.51 18.75
C ARG A 429 -18.23 -10.97 19.23
N ARG A 430 -18.19 -11.79 20.28
CA ARG A 430 -16.95 -12.38 20.80
C ARG A 430 -16.33 -13.35 19.79
N LEU A 431 -17.15 -14.15 19.11
CA LEU A 431 -16.70 -15.07 18.07
C LEU A 431 -16.01 -14.33 16.92
N VAL A 432 -16.64 -13.27 16.39
CA VAL A 432 -16.08 -12.45 15.31
C VAL A 432 -14.80 -11.74 15.76
N ALA A 433 -14.80 -11.15 16.95
CA ALA A 433 -13.61 -10.51 17.50
C ALA A 433 -12.45 -11.50 17.68
N ALA A 434 -12.71 -12.71 18.15
CA ALA A 434 -11.71 -13.77 18.28
C ALA A 434 -11.19 -14.24 16.91
N ALA A 435 -12.06 -14.39 15.91
CA ALA A 435 -11.67 -14.78 14.56
C ALA A 435 -10.81 -13.72 13.87
N LEU A 436 -11.09 -12.43 14.06
CA LEU A 436 -10.28 -11.32 13.56
C LEU A 436 -8.85 -11.27 14.13
N VAL A 437 -8.59 -11.93 15.26
CA VAL A 437 -7.24 -12.05 15.85
C VAL A 437 -6.67 -13.46 15.79
N SER A 438 -7.32 -14.36 15.04
CA SER A 438 -6.80 -15.71 14.81
C SER A 438 -5.52 -15.69 13.96
N PRO A 439 -4.60 -16.65 14.15
CA PRO A 439 -3.41 -16.77 13.30
C PRO A 439 -3.73 -16.81 11.81
N GLU A 440 -4.81 -17.49 11.43
CA GLU A 440 -5.25 -17.68 10.04
C GLU A 440 -5.87 -16.40 9.44
N TYR A 441 -6.37 -15.47 10.27
CA TYR A 441 -6.75 -14.14 9.79
C TYR A 441 -5.56 -13.17 9.73
N LEU A 442 -4.60 -13.31 10.65
CA LEU A 442 -3.39 -12.47 10.72
C LEU A 442 -2.30 -12.85 9.70
N THR A 443 -2.51 -13.95 8.98
CA THR A 443 -1.66 -14.38 7.87
C THR A 443 -2.51 -14.53 6.61
N ALA A 444 -1.89 -14.32 5.46
CA ALA A 444 -2.50 -14.55 4.16
C ALA A 444 -1.58 -15.44 3.32
#